data_AF-R4WJI0-F1
#
_entry.id   AF-R4WJI0-F1
#
_cell.length_a   1.000
_cell.length_b   1.000
_cell.length_c   1.000
_cell.angle_alpha   90.00
_cell.angle_beta   90.00
_cell.angle_gamma   90.00
#
_symmetry.space_group_name_H-M   'P 1'
#
loop_
_entity.id
_entity.type
_entity.pdbx_description
1 polymer ?
#
loop_
_entity_poly.entity_id
_entity_poly.type
_entity_poly.pdbx_seq_one_letter_code
_entity_poly.pdbx_strand_id
1 'polypeptide(L)' 'PNRVNLPAQGTYVFTNKVEVKNEARTSSPTQFTFNKGESIYYDSILNADGHQWISYRSYSGIRRYIIID' A
#
# COMPACT_ATOMS: atom_id res chain seq x y z
N PRO A 1 -8.24 -10.97 12.14
CA PRO A 1 -7.39 -9.89 11.57
C PRO A 1 -8.11 -8.55 11.65
N ASN A 2 -7.51 -7.57 12.32
CA ASN A 2 -8.06 -6.22 12.45
C ASN A 2 -7.83 -5.46 11.14
N ARG A 3 -8.84 -5.46 10.26
CA ARG A 3 -8.78 -4.71 9.01
C ARG A 3 -8.90 -3.22 9.29
N VAL A 4 -8.11 -2.42 8.58
CA VAL A 4 -8.26 -0.97 8.60
C VAL A 4 -9.49 -0.61 7.77
N ASN A 5 -10.46 0.04 8.41
CA ASN A 5 -11.63 0.56 7.71
C ASN A 5 -11.26 1.87 7.01
N LEU A 6 -11.03 1.80 5.70
CA LEU A 6 -10.65 2.92 4.85
C LEU A 6 -11.69 3.14 3.74
N PRO A 7 -11.89 4.39 3.28
CA PRO A 7 -12.67 4.66 2.07
C PRO A 7 -11.99 4.02 0.84
N ALA A 8 -12.74 3.80 -0.25
CA ALA A 8 -12.19 3.13 -1.45
C ALA A 8 -10.95 3.82 -2.05
N GLN A 9 -10.80 5.13 -1.81
CA GLN A 9 -9.66 5.95 -2.21
C GLN A 9 -9.45 7.09 -1.22
N GLY A 10 -8.25 7.63 -1.15
CA GLY A 10 -7.93 8.77 -0.28
C GLY A 10 -6.44 8.92 -0.01
N THR A 11 -6.09 9.82 0.90
CA THR A 11 -4.70 9.96 1.37
C THR A 11 -4.49 9.07 2.59
N TYR A 12 -3.46 8.24 2.55
CA TYR A 12 -3.02 7.45 3.71
C TYR A 12 -1.70 8.00 4.23
N VAL A 13 -1.61 8.20 5.55
CA VAL A 13 -0.38 8.64 6.24
C VAL A 13 0.20 7.45 6.99
N PHE A 14 1.45 7.10 6.69
CA PHE A 14 2.08 5.89 7.23
C PHE A 14 2.53 6.10 8.69
N THR A 15 2.18 5.17 9.57
CA THR A 15 2.54 5.20 11.00
C THR A 15 3.90 4.56 11.30
N ASN A 16 4.48 3.86 10.33
CA ASN A 16 5.74 3.13 10.38
C ASN A 16 6.35 3.08 8.97
N LYS A 17 7.60 2.61 8.87
CA LYS A 17 8.22 2.33 7.58
C LYS A 17 7.47 1.19 6.89
N VAL A 18 7.15 1.37 5.60
CA VAL A 18 6.43 0.39 4.77
C VAL A 18 7.16 0.15 3.45
N GLU A 19 6.96 -1.04 2.90
CA GLU A 19 7.53 -1.46 1.62
C GLU A 19 6.53 -1.24 0.48
N VAL A 20 7.04 -0.77 -0.65
CA VAL A 20 6.26 -0.62 -1.89
C VAL A 20 6.63 -1.73 -2.85
N LYS A 21 5.63 -2.50 -3.30
CA LYS A 21 5.79 -3.68 -4.16
C LYS A 21 5.04 -3.50 -5.49
N ASN A 22 5.44 -4.25 -6.52
CA ASN A 22 4.77 -4.26 -7.83
C ASN A 22 3.62 -5.28 -7.92
N GLU A 23 3.52 -6.20 -6.95
CA GLU A 23 2.44 -7.16 -6.80
C GLU A 23 1.94 -7.17 -5.35
N ALA A 24 0.65 -7.46 -5.14
CA ALA A 24 0.05 -7.64 -3.82
C ALA A 24 0.40 -9.02 -3.23
N ARG A 25 1.70 -9.24 -3.04
CA ARG A 25 2.29 -10.46 -2.50
C ARG A 25 3.48 -10.08 -1.63
N THR A 26 3.55 -10.62 -0.43
CA THR A 26 4.61 -10.36 0.56
C THR A 26 6.00 -10.68 0.01
N SER A 27 6.13 -11.77 -0.76
CA SER A 27 7.38 -12.17 -1.41
C SER A 27 7.75 -11.35 -2.66
N SER A 28 6.91 -10.43 -3.11
CA SER A 28 7.28 -9.51 -4.20
C SER A 28 8.45 -8.62 -3.77
N PRO A 29 9.44 -8.38 -4.65
CA PRO A 29 10.58 -7.52 -4.34
C PRO A 29 10.15 -6.10 -3.94
N THR A 30 10.78 -5.60 -2.88
CA THR A 30 10.63 -4.21 -2.44
C THR A 30 11.29 -3.28 -3.45
N GLN A 31 10.49 -2.35 -3.98
CA GLN A 31 10.94 -1.39 -4.99
C GLN A 31 11.52 -0.13 -4.34
N PHE A 32 10.88 0.32 -3.26
CA PHE A 32 11.33 1.38 -2.37
C PHE A 32 10.47 1.35 -1.10
N THR A 33 10.71 2.28 -0.19
CA THR A 33 9.99 2.36 1.08
C THR A 33 9.49 3.77 1.32
N PHE A 34 8.33 3.87 1.98
CA PHE A 34 7.93 5.09 2.68
C PHE A 34 8.32 4.97 4.16
N ASN A 35 8.70 6.08 4.76
CA ASN A 35 8.98 6.25 6.17
C ASN A 35 7.71 6.70 6.93
N LYS A 36 7.78 6.62 8.25
CA LYS A 36 6.73 7.16 9.13
C LYS A 36 6.50 8.65 8.84
N GLY A 37 5.23 9.04 8.73
CA GLY A 37 4.81 10.42 8.48
C GLY A 37 4.70 10.78 7.00
N GLU A 38 5.25 9.97 6.08
CA GLU A 38 5.01 10.14 4.66
C GLU A 38 3.58 9.72 4.29
N SER A 39 3.11 10.17 3.13
CA SER A 39 1.74 9.88 2.68
C SER A 39 1.65 9.59 1.19
N ILE A 40 0.60 8.87 0.82
CA ILE A 40 0.27 8.58 -0.58
C ILE A 40 -1.23 8.70 -0.80
N TYR A 41 -1.62 9.13 -2.00
CA TYR A 41 -2.99 8.99 -2.47
C TYR A 41 -3.17 7.60 -3.09
N TYR A 42 -4.07 6.80 -2.54
CA TYR A 42 -4.44 5.48 -3.05
C TYR A 42 -5.81 5.52 -3.72
N ASP A 43 -6.01 4.65 -4.71
CA ASP A 43 -7.24 4.55 -5.51
C ASP A 43 -7.93 3.18 -5.40
N SER A 44 -7.39 2.28 -4.58
CA SER A 44 -7.91 0.93 -4.41
C SER A 44 -7.49 0.32 -3.09
N ILE A 45 -8.38 -0.52 -2.54
CA ILE A 45 -8.12 -1.42 -1.41
C ILE A 45 -8.37 -2.85 -1.87
N LEU A 46 -7.52 -3.79 -1.48
CA LEU A 46 -7.69 -5.21 -1.78
C LEU A 46 -7.18 -6.10 -0.66
N ASN A 47 -7.65 -7.35 -0.64
CA ASN A 47 -7.13 -8.37 0.25
C ASN A 47 -6.44 -9.44 -0.60
N ALA A 48 -5.16 -9.68 -0.34
CA ALA A 48 -4.36 -10.65 -1.06
C ALA A 48 -3.24 -11.13 -0.15
N ASP A 49 -2.83 -12.39 -0.32
CA ASP A 49 -1.71 -12.98 0.42
C ASP A 49 -1.85 -12.85 1.95
N GLY A 50 -3.09 -12.91 2.47
CA GLY A 50 -3.38 -12.79 3.90
C GLY A 50 -3.40 -11.37 4.47
N HIS A 51 -3.11 -10.35 3.65
CA HIS A 51 -3.00 -8.95 4.07
C HIS A 51 -4.02 -8.04 3.36
N GLN A 52 -4.34 -6.92 4.01
CA GLN A 52 -5.00 -5.78 3.39
C GLN A 52 -3.96 -4.84 2.77
N TRP A 53 -4.19 -4.47 1.52
CA TRP A 53 -3.31 -3.61 0.73
C TRP A 53 -4.05 -2.36 0.29
N ILE A 54 -3.34 -1.24 0.25
CA ILE A 54 -3.70 -0.11 -0.60
C ILE A 54 -2.91 -0.16 -1.90
N SER A 55 -3.50 0.36 -2.98
CA SER A 55 -2.86 0.45 -4.29
C SER A 55 -3.03 1.83 -4.90
N TYR A 56 -2.04 2.22 -5.70
CA TYR A 56 -2.02 3.49 -6.43
C TYR A 56 -1.26 3.32 -7.76
N ARG A 57 -1.49 4.21 -8.72
CA ARG A 57 -0.63 4.34 -9.91
C ARG A 57 0.49 5.33 -9.63
N SER A 58 1.74 4.91 -9.80
CA SER A 58 2.89 5.80 -9.74
C SER A 58 2.89 6.78 -10.92
N TYR A 59 3.73 7.81 -10.84
CA TYR A 59 3.96 8.75 -11.95
C TYR A 59 4.34 8.05 -13.26
N SER A 60 5.09 6.95 -13.19
CA SER A 60 5.46 6.11 -14.34
C SER A 60 4.34 5.19 -14.85
N GLY A 61 3.13 5.28 -14.31
CA GLY A 61 1.98 4.45 -14.69
C GLY A 61 1.96 3.04 -14.08
N ILE A 62 2.98 2.67 -13.29
CA ILE A 62 3.06 1.35 -12.66
C ILE A 62 2.11 1.29 -11.47
N ARG A 63 1.32 0.22 -11.38
CA ARG A 63 0.48 -0.06 -10.20
C ARG A 63 1.38 -0.56 -9.06
N ARG A 64 1.28 0.09 -7.90
CA ARG A 64 2.05 -0.23 -6.69
C ARG A 64 1.13 -0.70 -5.57
N TYR A 65 1.68 -1.48 -4.65
CA TYR A 65 0.95 -2.11 -3.57
C TYR A 65 1.70 -1.94 -2.25
N ILE A 66 0.96 -1.62 -1.19
CA ILE A 66 1.50 -1.39 0.17
C ILE A 66 0.56 -2.06 1.18
N ILE A 67 1.13 -2.88 2.07
CA ILE A 67 0.40 -3.50 3.20
C ILE A 67 0.08 -2.43 4.26
N ILE A 68 -1.13 -2.48 4.83
CA ILE A 68 -1.60 -1.48 5.81
C ILE A 68 -2.16 -2.06 7.11
N ASP A 69 -2.18 -3.38 7.28
CA ASP A 69 -2.64 -4.04 8.51
C ASP A 69 -1.53 -4.35 9.51
#